data_AF-A0A1F9WTE9-F1
#
_entry.id   AF-A0A1F9WTE9-F1
#
_cell.length_a   1.000
_cell.length_b   1.000
_cell.length_c   1.000
_cell.angle_alpha   90.00
_cell.angle_beta   90.00
_cell.angle_gamma   90.00
#
_symmetry.space_group_name_H-M   'P 1'
#
loop_
_entity.id
_entity.type
_entity.pdbx_description
1 polymer ?
#
loop_
_entity_poly.entity_id
_entity_poly.type
_entity_poly.pdbx_seq_one_letter_code
_entity_poly.pdbx_strand_id
1 'polypeptide(L)'
;MKTAIFPGRILVLGCGSVSRCTLPLLLRHLQMPADRITVLDMMDCKHLISDAIAAGVRFVQEQIVQETMGKQLAAHVGSGDMIIDLAWNIGCLDLLSWCHDHGVLYINTSVELWNPYEEKERKEPTERTLYVRHMDVRALKRSWKEKGPTAILEHGANPGLVSHFTKTGLLDIAANVIRTKPDMVQREEIERAMSDQMFNHLAYLLGVRVIHISEIDTQVSSIAVPQDVFLNTWSVEGLYEEGTSPAELGWGTHERTLPIDACEHQNGAKNQICMKRFGIDTWVKSRVASREIEGMVVRHGEAFTISDALTVWEGDRAIYRPTVHYAYRPS
;
A
#
# COMPACT_ATOMS: atom_id res chain seq x y z
N MET A 1 15.13 -9.13 21.62
CA MET A 1 16.50 -9.25 21.06
C MET A 1 16.56 -8.35 19.84
N LYS A 2 17.56 -7.48 19.70
CA LYS A 2 17.71 -6.65 18.49
C LYS A 2 18.20 -7.53 17.34
N THR A 3 17.50 -7.53 16.22
CA THR A 3 17.60 -8.56 15.15
C THR A 3 18.34 -8.09 13.90
N ALA A 4 18.52 -6.79 13.67
CA ALA A 4 19.21 -6.27 12.50
C ALA A 4 20.13 -5.09 12.86
N ILE A 5 21.32 -5.02 12.26
CA ILE A 5 22.25 -3.90 12.41
C ILE A 5 21.96 -2.87 11.31
N PHE A 6 21.79 -1.61 11.69
CA PHE A 6 21.65 -0.51 10.73
C PHE A 6 22.65 0.61 11.08
N PRO A 7 23.69 0.83 10.24
CA PRO A 7 24.76 1.76 10.57
C PRO A 7 24.42 3.23 10.29
N GLY A 8 23.39 3.52 9.49
CA GLY A 8 23.00 4.87 9.09
C GLY A 8 22.11 5.60 10.09
N ARG A 9 21.53 6.70 9.63
CA ARG A 9 20.46 7.47 10.27
C ARG A 9 19.11 7.11 9.68
N ILE A 10 18.05 7.30 10.46
CA ILE A 10 16.67 7.13 10.03
C ILE A 10 15.95 8.46 10.21
N LEU A 11 15.34 8.95 9.14
CA LEU A 11 14.35 10.03 9.20
C LEU A 11 12.96 9.42 9.03
N VAL A 12 12.12 9.58 10.05
CA VAL A 12 10.71 9.22 10.01
C VAL A 12 9.92 10.50 9.68
N LEU A 13 9.24 10.51 8.54
CA LEU A 13 8.33 11.61 8.18
C LEU A 13 6.94 11.29 8.74
N GLY A 14 6.38 12.22 9.50
CA GLY A 14 5.10 12.08 10.19
C GLY A 14 5.23 11.47 11.59
N CYS A 15 4.39 11.94 12.51
CA CYS A 15 4.23 11.49 13.90
C CYS A 15 2.78 11.03 14.17
N GLY A 16 2.11 10.52 13.13
CA GLY A 16 0.75 10.00 13.20
C GLY A 16 0.65 8.63 13.90
N SER A 17 -0.52 7.99 13.78
CA SER A 17 -0.80 6.69 14.40
C SER A 17 0.21 5.61 13.99
N VAL A 18 0.56 5.53 12.70
CA VAL A 18 1.48 4.51 12.16
C VAL A 18 2.91 4.72 12.68
N SER A 19 3.41 5.95 12.70
CA SER A 19 4.75 6.27 13.22
C SER A 19 4.88 5.92 14.69
N ARG A 20 3.85 6.22 15.49
CA ARG A 20 3.80 5.92 16.93
C ARG A 20 3.86 4.42 17.21
N CYS A 21 3.26 3.60 16.36
CA CYS A 21 3.36 2.14 16.44
C CYS A 21 4.69 1.60 15.90
N THR A 22 5.28 2.26 14.91
CA THR A 22 6.54 1.86 14.27
C THR A 22 7.76 2.14 15.13
N LEU A 23 7.82 3.30 15.81
CA LEU A 23 8.99 3.73 16.59
C LEU A 23 9.43 2.71 17.67
N PRO A 24 8.53 2.15 18.51
CA PRO A 24 8.89 1.11 19.46
C PRO A 24 9.48 -0.13 18.78
N LEU A 25 9.01 -0.48 17.58
CA LEU A 25 9.53 -1.62 16.82
C LEU A 25 10.94 -1.34 16.30
N LEU A 26 11.21 -0.13 15.80
CA LEU A 26 12.56 0.29 15.38
C LEU A 26 13.54 0.19 16.56
N LEU A 27 13.19 0.76 17.72
CA LEU A 27 14.03 0.72 18.92
C LEU A 27 14.26 -0.72 19.43
N ARG A 28 13.25 -1.59 19.30
CA ARG A 28 13.31 -2.99 19.72
C ARG A 28 14.14 -3.86 18.79
N HIS A 29 14.04 -3.65 17.48
CA HIS A 29 14.59 -4.57 16.47
C HIS A 29 15.89 -4.10 15.84
N LEU A 30 16.15 -2.79 15.77
CA LEU A 30 17.36 -2.25 15.16
C LEU A 30 18.49 -2.03 16.17
N GLN A 31 19.65 -2.61 15.88
CA GLN A 31 20.93 -2.35 16.54
C GLN A 31 21.49 -1.03 16.02
N MET A 32 20.95 0.06 16.55
CA MET A 32 21.45 1.42 16.37
C MET A 32 21.21 2.25 17.65
N PRO A 33 22.00 3.31 17.88
CA PRO A 33 21.68 4.36 18.85
C PRO A 33 20.36 5.05 18.50
N ALA A 34 19.51 5.30 19.51
CA ALA A 34 18.21 5.95 19.30
C ALA A 34 18.34 7.39 18.80
N ASP A 35 19.43 8.08 19.16
CA ASP A 35 19.76 9.41 18.67
C ASP A 35 20.10 9.45 17.17
N ARG A 36 20.17 8.32 16.47
CA ARG A 36 20.26 8.29 15.02
C ARG A 36 18.89 8.25 14.33
N ILE A 37 17.81 8.24 15.10
CA ILE A 37 16.44 8.33 14.60
C ILE A 37 15.94 9.76 14.83
N THR A 38 15.46 10.40 13.77
CA THR A 38 14.78 11.69 13.83
C THR A 38 13.33 11.51 13.35
N VAL A 39 12.36 12.00 14.10
CA VAL A 39 10.96 12.15 13.67
C VAL A 39 10.75 13.59 13.26
N LEU A 40 10.17 13.82 12.08
CA LEU A 40 9.86 15.14 11.56
C LEU A 40 8.35 15.23 11.26
N ASP A 41 7.68 16.23 11.83
CA ASP A 41 6.26 16.50 11.60
C ASP A 41 5.99 18.01 11.66
N MET A 42 4.99 18.49 10.93
CA MET A 42 4.59 19.90 10.95
C MET A 42 3.94 20.32 12.29
N MET A 43 3.29 19.38 12.97
CA MET A 43 2.62 19.60 14.26
C MET A 43 3.56 19.30 15.42
N ASP A 44 3.41 20.00 16.55
CA ASP A 44 4.14 19.65 17.78
C ASP A 44 3.55 18.41 18.46
N CYS A 45 3.93 17.25 17.94
CA CYS A 45 3.47 15.93 18.38
C CYS A 45 4.44 15.24 19.35
N LYS A 46 5.42 15.96 19.92
CA LYS A 46 6.45 15.36 20.82
C LYS A 46 5.86 14.57 21.97
N HIS A 47 4.78 15.08 22.56
CA HIS A 47 4.08 14.47 23.68
C HIS A 47 3.50 13.09 23.34
N LEU A 48 3.23 12.79 22.06
CA LEU A 48 2.71 11.49 21.61
C LEU A 48 3.77 10.39 21.52
N ILE A 49 5.05 10.77 21.59
CA ILE A 49 6.21 9.86 21.47
C ILE A 49 7.23 10.07 22.61
N SER A 50 6.76 10.48 23.79
CA SER A 50 7.61 10.78 24.96
C SER A 50 8.61 9.68 25.29
N ASP A 51 8.18 8.42 25.21
CA ASP A 51 9.03 7.26 25.52
C ASP A 51 10.17 7.09 24.52
N ALA A 52 9.91 7.36 23.22
CA ALA A 52 10.92 7.33 22.19
C ALA A 52 11.93 8.47 22.37
N ILE A 53 11.45 9.67 22.72
CA ILE A 53 12.32 10.82 23.03
C ILE A 53 13.19 10.53 24.25
N ALA A 54 12.61 9.95 25.32
CA ALA A 54 13.35 9.54 26.51
C ALA A 54 14.42 8.48 26.21
N ALA A 55 14.18 7.62 25.20
CA ALA A 55 15.17 6.68 24.70
C ALA A 55 16.28 7.32 23.85
N GLY A 56 16.11 8.56 23.40
CA GLY A 56 17.08 9.35 22.64
C GLY A 56 16.65 9.78 21.23
N VAL A 57 15.45 9.39 20.77
CA VAL A 57 14.95 9.80 19.44
C VAL A 57 14.80 11.33 19.38
N ARG A 58 15.27 11.93 18.29
CA ARG A 58 15.10 13.37 18.05
C ARG A 58 13.73 13.66 17.44
N PHE A 59 13.16 14.81 17.78
CA PHE A 59 11.97 15.33 17.12
C PHE A 59 12.24 16.72 16.55
N VAL A 60 11.82 16.94 15.31
CA VAL A 60 11.91 18.22 14.60
C VAL A 60 10.50 18.63 14.20
N GLN A 61 10.07 19.81 14.64
CA GLN A 61 8.80 20.38 14.18
C GLN A 61 9.06 21.20 12.92
N GLU A 62 8.73 20.65 11.77
CA GLU A 62 8.96 21.28 10.46
C GLU A 62 7.99 20.70 9.43
N GLN A 63 7.48 21.56 8.54
CA GLN A 63 6.69 21.13 7.39
C GLN A 63 7.62 20.93 6.19
N ILE A 64 7.64 19.73 5.62
CA ILE A 64 8.27 19.49 4.32
C ILE A 64 7.46 20.20 3.25
N VAL A 65 8.10 21.05 2.44
CA VAL A 65 7.48 21.75 1.31
C VAL A 65 8.28 21.53 0.04
N GLN A 66 7.60 21.48 -1.10
CA GLN A 66 8.17 21.01 -2.37
C GLN A 66 9.44 21.78 -2.78
N GLU A 67 9.44 23.10 -2.60
CA GLU A 67 10.52 24.01 -3.04
C GLU A 67 11.80 23.83 -2.24
N THR A 68 11.69 23.45 -0.96
CA THR A 68 12.85 23.32 -0.05
C THR A 68 13.12 21.90 0.40
N MET A 69 12.30 20.93 0.00
CA MET A 69 12.35 19.53 0.43
C MET A 69 13.78 18.97 0.42
N GLY A 70 14.51 19.16 -0.68
CA GLY A 70 15.87 18.61 -0.79
C GLY A 70 16.84 19.13 0.29
N LYS A 71 16.73 20.39 0.69
CA LYS A 71 17.55 20.96 1.79
C LYS A 71 17.09 20.44 3.15
N GLN A 72 15.78 20.32 3.35
CA GLN A 72 15.17 19.83 4.60
C GLN A 72 15.57 18.38 4.85
N LEU A 73 15.48 17.51 3.82
CA LEU A 73 15.90 16.11 3.91
C LEU A 73 17.41 15.97 4.12
N ALA A 74 18.22 16.75 3.38
CA ALA A 74 19.69 16.73 3.50
C ALA A 74 20.21 17.13 4.89
N ALA A 75 19.42 17.88 5.68
CA ALA A 75 19.77 18.21 7.06
C ALA A 75 19.75 16.98 7.99
N HIS A 76 19.06 15.91 7.61
CA HIS A 76 18.80 14.77 8.48
C HIS A 76 19.37 13.45 7.97
N VAL A 77 19.44 13.26 6.65
CA VAL A 77 19.85 12.00 6.01
C VAL A 77 20.72 12.25 4.77
N GLY A 78 21.53 11.26 4.40
CA GLY A 78 22.36 11.24 3.20
C GLY A 78 22.67 9.80 2.77
N SER A 79 23.66 9.63 1.89
CA SER A 79 23.98 8.31 1.32
C SER A 79 24.17 7.22 2.39
N GLY A 80 23.44 6.11 2.25
CA GLY A 80 23.43 4.98 3.19
C GLY A 80 22.44 5.10 4.36
N ASP A 81 21.79 6.26 4.53
CA ASP A 81 20.71 6.47 5.50
C ASP A 81 19.35 6.01 4.95
N MET A 82 18.29 6.11 5.74
CA MET A 82 16.94 5.69 5.36
C MET A 82 15.88 6.75 5.70
N ILE A 83 14.93 6.93 4.78
CA ILE A 83 13.67 7.63 5.03
C ILE A 83 12.55 6.59 5.20
N ILE A 84 11.81 6.72 6.29
CA ILE A 84 10.55 6.00 6.56
C ILE A 84 9.44 7.04 6.46
N ASP A 85 8.73 7.04 5.33
CA ASP A 85 7.67 7.99 5.04
C ASP A 85 6.30 7.46 5.49
N LEU A 86 5.78 8.08 6.55
CA LEU A 86 4.48 7.80 7.18
C LEU A 86 3.66 9.09 7.31
N ALA A 87 3.97 10.08 6.48
CA ALA A 87 3.24 11.34 6.38
C ALA A 87 2.16 11.27 5.29
N TRP A 88 1.30 12.28 5.27
CA TRP A 88 0.35 12.55 4.19
C TRP A 88 0.72 13.89 3.53
N ASN A 89 0.25 14.14 2.31
CA ASN A 89 0.51 15.36 1.54
C ASN A 89 1.98 15.70 1.22
N ILE A 90 2.84 14.68 1.08
CA ILE A 90 4.19 14.84 0.52
C ILE A 90 4.26 14.04 -0.78
N GLY A 91 4.74 14.67 -1.87
CA GLY A 91 4.80 14.02 -3.18
C GLY A 91 5.76 12.83 -3.20
N CYS A 92 5.21 11.61 -3.36
CA CYS A 92 6.00 10.37 -3.37
C CYS A 92 7.05 10.33 -4.49
N LEU A 93 6.73 10.85 -5.68
CA LEU A 93 7.67 10.88 -6.81
C LEU A 93 8.90 11.75 -6.52
N ASP A 94 8.70 12.89 -5.85
CA ASP A 94 9.78 13.81 -5.50
C ASP A 94 10.68 13.18 -4.42
N LEU A 95 10.07 12.56 -3.40
CA LEU A 95 10.80 11.79 -2.37
C LEU A 95 11.62 10.65 -2.98
N LEU A 96 11.01 9.88 -3.89
CA LEU A 96 11.68 8.78 -4.59
C LEU A 96 12.86 9.26 -5.43
N SER A 97 12.69 10.32 -6.22
CA SER A 97 13.77 10.88 -7.03
C SER A 97 14.89 11.40 -6.14
N TRP A 98 14.56 12.13 -5.06
CA TRP A 98 15.55 12.64 -4.14
C TRP A 98 16.34 11.50 -3.47
N CYS A 99 15.64 10.47 -2.97
CA CYS A 99 16.28 9.31 -2.34
C CYS A 99 17.20 8.57 -3.32
N HIS A 100 16.74 8.37 -4.56
CA HIS A 100 17.52 7.76 -5.62
C HIS A 100 18.83 8.53 -5.86
N ASP A 101 18.75 9.85 -6.03
CA ASP A 101 19.89 10.69 -6.40
C ASP A 101 20.88 10.91 -5.25
N HIS A 102 20.44 10.76 -3.99
CA HIS A 102 21.26 10.96 -2.79
C HIS A 102 21.71 9.66 -2.13
N GLY A 103 21.38 8.49 -2.71
CA GLY A 103 21.79 7.19 -2.17
C GLY A 103 21.09 6.83 -0.86
N VAL A 104 19.87 7.31 -0.64
CA VAL A 104 19.08 7.10 0.59
C VAL A 104 18.06 5.97 0.37
N LEU A 105 17.98 5.03 1.31
CA LEU A 105 16.96 3.99 1.32
C LEU A 105 15.58 4.60 1.60
N TYR A 106 14.53 4.05 1.01
CA TYR A 106 13.17 4.60 1.18
C TYR A 106 12.17 3.49 1.48
N ILE A 107 11.25 3.76 2.40
CA ILE A 107 10.05 2.95 2.60
C ILE A 107 8.86 3.85 2.90
N ASN A 108 7.70 3.53 2.36
CA ASN A 108 6.45 4.20 2.71
C ASN A 108 5.25 3.23 2.77
N THR A 109 4.08 3.77 3.08
CA THR A 109 2.83 2.99 3.17
C THR A 109 1.75 3.41 2.16
N SER A 110 1.94 4.51 1.43
CA SER A 110 1.01 5.02 0.41
C SER A 110 1.75 5.79 -0.69
N VAL A 111 1.25 5.80 -1.93
CA VAL A 111 1.75 6.71 -2.98
C VAL A 111 1.01 8.05 -2.89
N GLU A 112 1.57 8.98 -2.13
CA GLU A 112 1.00 10.30 -1.86
C GLU A 112 1.31 11.37 -2.91
N LEU A 113 0.45 12.40 -2.96
CA LEU A 113 0.62 13.62 -3.75
C LEU A 113 0.79 14.82 -2.81
N TRP A 114 1.41 15.91 -3.28
CA TRP A 114 1.47 17.17 -2.54
C TRP A 114 0.08 17.75 -2.25
N ASN A 115 -0.82 17.68 -3.23
CA ASN A 115 -2.22 18.09 -3.10
C ASN A 115 -3.14 17.12 -3.86
N PRO A 116 -3.77 16.14 -3.19
CA PRO A 116 -4.66 15.20 -3.85
C PRO A 116 -5.99 15.81 -4.33
N TYR A 117 -6.32 17.02 -3.88
CA TYR A 117 -7.58 17.71 -4.21
C TYR A 117 -7.43 18.70 -5.37
N GLU A 118 -6.21 18.95 -5.83
CA GLU A 118 -5.94 19.91 -6.91
C GLU A 118 -6.66 19.50 -8.20
N GLU A 119 -7.52 20.42 -8.66
CA GLU A 119 -8.35 20.27 -9.86
C GLU A 119 -9.24 19.02 -9.89
N LYS A 120 -9.62 18.49 -8.71
CA LYS A 120 -10.43 17.25 -8.60
C LYS A 120 -11.74 17.30 -9.39
N GLU A 121 -12.35 18.48 -9.53
CA GLU A 121 -13.59 18.70 -10.29
C GLU A 121 -13.40 18.72 -11.81
N ARG A 122 -12.17 18.95 -12.29
CA ARG A 122 -11.85 19.04 -13.73
C ARG A 122 -11.35 17.73 -14.32
N LYS A 123 -10.96 16.78 -13.47
CA LYS A 123 -10.34 15.50 -13.85
C LYS A 123 -11.39 14.42 -14.07
N GLU A 124 -11.20 13.64 -15.13
CA GLU A 124 -11.99 12.43 -15.34
C GLU A 124 -11.73 11.41 -14.22
N PRO A 125 -12.67 10.52 -13.88
CA PRO A 125 -12.48 9.53 -12.81
C PRO A 125 -11.20 8.70 -12.98
N THR A 126 -10.82 8.35 -14.21
CA THR A 126 -9.59 7.59 -14.51
C THR A 126 -8.31 8.35 -14.24
N GLU A 127 -8.34 9.67 -14.14
CA GLU A 127 -7.16 10.50 -13.84
C GLU A 127 -6.94 10.68 -12.34
N ARG A 128 -7.93 10.31 -11.54
CA ARG A 128 -7.93 10.45 -10.10
C ARG A 128 -7.53 9.16 -9.39
N THR A 129 -7.11 8.11 -10.09
CA THR A 129 -6.90 6.77 -9.54
C THR A 129 -5.48 6.52 -9.02
N LEU A 130 -5.31 5.54 -8.14
CA LEU A 130 -4.00 4.99 -7.78
C LEU A 130 -3.32 4.32 -8.97
N TYR A 131 -4.09 3.79 -9.92
CA TYR A 131 -3.55 3.32 -11.21
C TYR A 131 -2.63 4.36 -11.87
N VAL A 132 -3.08 5.63 -11.96
CA VAL A 132 -2.28 6.71 -12.56
C VAL A 132 -1.02 6.97 -11.74
N ARG A 133 -1.14 7.05 -10.41
CA ARG A 133 0.03 7.20 -9.52
C ARG A 133 1.06 6.07 -9.72
N HIS A 134 0.61 4.84 -9.87
CA HIS A 134 1.48 3.71 -10.21
C HIS A 134 2.11 3.81 -11.60
N MET A 135 1.40 4.33 -12.59
CA MET A 135 1.96 4.57 -13.91
C MET A 135 3.09 5.60 -13.86
N ASP A 136 2.93 6.66 -13.07
CA ASP A 136 3.94 7.69 -12.87
C ASP A 136 5.16 7.15 -12.13
N VAL A 137 4.97 6.35 -11.06
CA VAL A 137 6.08 5.65 -10.39
C VAL A 137 6.86 4.76 -11.36
N ARG A 138 6.15 4.00 -12.22
CA ARG A 138 6.79 3.16 -13.24
C ARG A 138 7.52 3.98 -14.30
N ALA A 139 6.98 5.14 -14.69
CA ALA A 139 7.61 6.06 -15.63
C ALA A 139 8.88 6.68 -15.03
N LEU A 140 8.82 7.16 -13.79
CA LEU A 140 9.97 7.66 -13.04
C LEU A 140 11.07 6.59 -12.98
N LYS A 141 10.73 5.37 -12.56
CA LYS A 141 11.70 4.26 -12.52
C LYS A 141 12.36 3.97 -13.88
N ARG A 142 11.60 4.03 -14.98
CA ARG A 142 12.14 3.83 -16.34
C ARG A 142 13.05 4.97 -16.80
N SER A 143 12.89 6.17 -16.24
CA SER A 143 13.71 7.34 -16.57
C SER A 143 15.13 7.27 -15.99
N TRP A 144 15.32 6.51 -14.89
CA TRP A 144 16.62 6.36 -14.24
C TRP A 144 17.59 5.55 -15.10
N LYS A 145 18.78 6.10 -15.33
CA LYS A 145 19.84 5.48 -16.14
C LYS A 145 20.71 4.51 -15.35
N GLU A 146 20.78 4.71 -14.04
CA GLU A 146 21.63 3.94 -13.13
C GLU A 146 20.75 3.28 -12.06
N LYS A 147 21.28 2.24 -11.42
CA LYS A 147 20.61 1.61 -10.29
C LYS A 147 20.81 2.48 -9.05
N GLY A 148 19.73 2.85 -8.40
CA GLY A 148 19.74 3.53 -7.11
C GLY A 148 19.63 2.60 -5.89
N PRO A 149 19.57 3.19 -4.69
CA PRO A 149 19.22 2.50 -3.45
C PRO A 149 17.85 1.82 -3.52
N THR A 150 17.60 0.88 -2.60
CA THR A 150 16.29 0.22 -2.52
C THR A 150 15.23 1.19 -2.00
N ALA A 151 14.11 1.24 -2.71
CA ALA A 151 12.87 1.90 -2.29
C ALA A 151 11.74 0.86 -2.22
N ILE A 152 11.06 0.75 -1.08
CA ILE A 152 9.93 -0.15 -0.86
C ILE A 152 8.66 0.69 -0.76
N LEU A 153 7.76 0.54 -1.72
CA LEU A 153 6.52 1.31 -1.77
C LEU A 153 5.35 0.54 -1.20
N GLU A 154 4.44 1.28 -0.56
CA GLU A 154 3.16 0.79 -0.07
C GLU A 154 3.28 -0.50 0.77
N HIS A 155 4.15 -0.45 1.79
CA HIS A 155 4.48 -1.59 2.62
C HIS A 155 3.97 -1.45 4.05
N GLY A 156 2.66 -1.25 4.17
CA GLY A 156 1.91 -1.27 5.43
C GLY A 156 1.21 -2.61 5.66
N ALA A 157 0.01 -2.55 6.22
CA ALA A 157 -0.88 -3.71 6.31
C ALA A 157 -1.48 -4.03 4.93
N ASN A 158 -2.18 -3.05 4.37
CA ASN A 158 -2.82 -3.03 3.07
C ASN A 158 -2.68 -1.60 2.55
N PRO A 159 -1.96 -1.36 1.45
CA PRO A 159 -1.11 -2.32 0.73
C PRO A 159 0.10 -2.77 1.57
N GLY A 160 0.68 -3.94 1.24
CA GLY A 160 1.87 -4.46 1.93
C GLY A 160 1.70 -5.90 2.42
N LEU A 161 1.44 -6.10 3.72
CA LEU A 161 1.25 -7.41 4.36
C LEU A 161 0.27 -8.31 3.60
N VAL A 162 -0.82 -7.75 3.07
CA VAL A 162 -1.82 -8.51 2.30
C VAL A 162 -1.30 -9.13 1.01
N SER A 163 -0.24 -8.58 0.41
CA SER A 163 0.49 -9.22 -0.70
C SER A 163 1.23 -10.47 -0.25
N HIS A 164 1.75 -10.49 0.98
CA HIS A 164 2.34 -11.69 1.59
C HIS A 164 1.25 -12.71 1.92
N PHE A 165 0.13 -12.30 2.50
CA PHE A 165 -1.01 -13.19 2.76
C PHE A 165 -1.59 -13.78 1.48
N THR A 166 -1.59 -13.04 0.37
CA THR A 166 -2.01 -13.58 -0.92
C THR A 166 -1.11 -14.74 -1.36
N LYS A 167 0.21 -14.57 -1.26
CA LYS A 167 1.18 -15.65 -1.57
C LYS A 167 0.99 -16.86 -0.66
N THR A 168 0.88 -16.64 0.65
CA THR A 168 0.65 -17.72 1.61
C THR A 168 -0.68 -18.43 1.34
N GLY A 169 -1.76 -17.69 1.10
CA GLY A 169 -3.07 -18.25 0.78
C GLY A 169 -3.06 -19.10 -0.48
N LEU A 170 -2.32 -18.70 -1.52
CA LEU A 170 -2.14 -19.52 -2.73
C LEU A 170 -1.40 -20.83 -2.43
N LEU A 171 -0.34 -20.79 -1.62
CA LEU A 171 0.39 -21.99 -1.21
C LEU A 171 -0.49 -22.92 -0.35
N ASP A 172 -1.30 -22.37 0.55
CA ASP A 172 -2.20 -23.14 1.41
C ASP A 172 -3.32 -23.81 0.59
N ILE A 173 -3.91 -23.08 -0.37
CA ILE A 173 -4.90 -23.64 -1.30
C ILE A 173 -4.26 -24.76 -2.12
N ALA A 174 -3.06 -24.55 -2.67
CA ALA A 174 -2.36 -25.54 -3.47
C ALA A 174 -2.04 -26.82 -2.68
N ALA A 175 -1.48 -26.67 -1.47
CA ALA A 175 -1.21 -27.81 -0.59
C ALA A 175 -2.48 -28.59 -0.26
N ASN A 176 -3.59 -27.90 0.02
CA ASN A 176 -4.88 -28.54 0.26
C ASN A 176 -5.42 -29.26 -0.99
N VAL A 177 -5.29 -28.66 -2.17
CA VAL A 177 -5.71 -29.25 -3.45
C VAL A 177 -4.92 -30.53 -3.74
N ILE A 178 -3.59 -30.50 -3.63
CA ILE A 178 -2.73 -31.69 -3.82
C ILE A 178 -3.12 -32.81 -2.85
N ARG A 179 -3.34 -32.45 -1.57
CA ARG A 179 -3.73 -33.40 -0.53
C ARG A 179 -5.10 -34.05 -0.77
N THR A 180 -6.07 -33.28 -1.26
CA THR A 180 -7.47 -33.73 -1.39
C THR A 180 -7.80 -34.29 -2.77
N LYS A 181 -6.97 -34.02 -3.79
CA LYS A 181 -7.15 -34.46 -5.18
C LYS A 181 -5.83 -35.01 -5.75
N PRO A 182 -5.32 -36.14 -5.23
CA PRO A 182 -3.98 -36.65 -5.58
C PRO A 182 -3.84 -37.06 -7.05
N ASP A 183 -4.94 -37.43 -7.71
CA ASP A 183 -4.95 -37.91 -9.10
C ASP A 183 -5.25 -36.80 -10.13
N MET A 184 -5.20 -35.53 -9.73
CA MET A 184 -5.47 -34.43 -10.65
C MET A 184 -4.37 -34.28 -11.70
N VAL A 185 -4.76 -34.02 -12.95
CA VAL A 185 -3.85 -33.92 -14.10
C VAL A 185 -2.83 -32.79 -13.90
N GLN A 186 -3.22 -31.68 -13.29
CA GLN A 186 -2.37 -30.49 -13.10
C GLN A 186 -1.41 -30.59 -11.91
N ARG A 187 -1.34 -31.73 -11.20
CA ARG A 187 -0.60 -31.84 -9.94
C ARG A 187 0.87 -31.44 -10.05
N GLU A 188 1.57 -32.00 -11.03
CA GLU A 188 3.01 -31.73 -11.22
C GLU A 188 3.28 -30.26 -11.56
N GLU A 189 2.38 -29.63 -12.31
CA GLU A 189 2.47 -28.21 -12.66
C GLU A 189 2.25 -27.32 -11.44
N ILE A 190 1.29 -27.67 -10.57
CA ILE A 190 1.05 -26.98 -9.30
C ILE A 190 2.25 -27.11 -8.37
N GLU A 191 2.77 -28.33 -8.17
CA GLU A 191 3.95 -28.58 -7.32
C GLU A 191 5.18 -27.79 -7.82
N ARG A 192 5.37 -27.72 -9.14
CA ARG A 192 6.43 -26.90 -9.75
C ARG A 192 6.21 -25.40 -9.52
N ALA A 193 5.01 -24.89 -9.78
CA ALA A 193 4.69 -23.47 -9.57
C ALA A 193 4.85 -23.04 -8.10
N MET A 194 4.56 -23.92 -7.14
CA MET A 194 4.84 -23.70 -5.72
C MET A 194 6.34 -23.61 -5.43
N SER A 195 7.12 -24.59 -5.91
CA SER A 195 8.58 -24.66 -5.70
C SER A 195 9.28 -23.44 -6.29
N ASP A 196 8.91 -23.07 -7.52
CA ASP A 196 9.52 -21.96 -8.26
C ASP A 196 8.94 -20.59 -7.86
N GLN A 197 7.98 -20.57 -6.92
CA GLN A 197 7.27 -19.37 -6.48
C GLN A 197 6.63 -18.56 -7.63
N MET A 198 6.15 -19.27 -8.66
CA MET A 198 5.47 -18.68 -9.83
C MET A 198 4.01 -18.39 -9.48
N PHE A 199 3.77 -17.42 -8.61
CA PHE A 199 2.45 -17.16 -8.01
C PHE A 199 1.36 -16.81 -9.03
N ASN A 200 1.68 -16.16 -10.14
CA ASN A 200 0.72 -15.89 -11.23
C ASN A 200 0.23 -17.20 -11.88
N HIS A 201 1.15 -18.10 -12.23
CA HIS A 201 0.81 -19.42 -12.77
C HIS A 201 0.12 -20.30 -11.72
N LEU A 202 0.56 -20.23 -10.46
CA LEU A 202 -0.09 -20.95 -9.37
C LEU A 202 -1.56 -20.52 -9.22
N ALA A 203 -1.83 -19.21 -9.18
CA ALA A 203 -3.19 -18.68 -9.10
C ALA A 203 -4.05 -19.08 -10.32
N TYR A 204 -3.46 -19.10 -11.51
CA TYR A 204 -4.10 -19.58 -12.74
C TYR A 204 -4.46 -21.08 -12.66
N LEU A 205 -3.51 -21.94 -12.30
CA LEU A 205 -3.69 -23.39 -12.19
C LEU A 205 -4.73 -23.77 -11.12
N LEU A 206 -4.77 -23.00 -10.02
CA LEU A 206 -5.77 -23.17 -8.96
C LEU A 206 -7.15 -22.62 -9.33
N GLY A 207 -7.26 -21.86 -10.43
CA GLY A 207 -8.50 -21.24 -10.87
C GLY A 207 -9.01 -20.15 -9.93
N VAL A 208 -8.11 -19.44 -9.24
CA VAL A 208 -8.48 -18.33 -8.33
C VAL A 208 -9.01 -17.17 -9.17
N ARG A 209 -10.28 -16.81 -8.98
CA ARG A 209 -10.95 -15.78 -9.77
C ARG A 209 -10.99 -14.41 -9.10
N VAL A 210 -11.21 -14.40 -7.80
CA VAL A 210 -11.44 -13.18 -7.02
C VAL A 210 -10.62 -13.25 -5.74
N ILE A 211 -9.93 -12.16 -5.41
CA ILE A 211 -9.22 -11.95 -4.16
C ILE A 211 -9.78 -10.68 -3.53
N HIS A 212 -10.56 -10.82 -2.46
CA HIS A 212 -10.90 -9.68 -1.64
C HIS A 212 -9.84 -9.48 -0.57
N ILE A 213 -9.39 -8.25 -0.43
CA ILE A 213 -8.80 -7.81 0.82
C ILE A 213 -9.99 -7.61 1.76
N SER A 214 -10.31 -8.63 2.56
CA SER A 214 -11.55 -8.65 3.36
C SER A 214 -11.23 -8.24 4.78
N GLU A 215 -11.72 -7.06 5.18
CA GLU A 215 -11.41 -6.48 6.48
C GLU A 215 -12.67 -5.99 7.18
N ILE A 216 -12.77 -6.33 8.47
CA ILE A 216 -13.72 -5.70 9.39
C ILE A 216 -12.96 -5.22 10.61
N ASP A 217 -13.06 -3.92 10.89
CA ASP A 217 -12.65 -3.37 12.17
C ASP A 217 -13.84 -3.43 13.12
N THR A 218 -13.61 -3.96 14.32
CA THR A 218 -14.63 -4.11 15.38
C THR A 218 -14.25 -3.39 16.66
N GLN A 219 -13.21 -2.55 16.60
CA GLN A 219 -12.81 -1.71 17.72
C GLN A 219 -13.95 -0.77 18.08
N VAL A 220 -14.17 -0.57 19.38
CA VAL A 220 -15.21 0.33 19.89
C VAL A 220 -14.57 1.34 20.83
N SER A 221 -15.00 2.59 20.71
CA SER A 221 -14.61 3.64 21.65
C SER A 221 -15.39 3.51 22.95
N SER A 222 -14.73 3.71 24.09
CA SER A 222 -15.40 3.86 25.40
C SER A 222 -16.04 5.24 25.59
N ILE A 223 -15.74 6.19 24.69
CA ILE A 223 -16.22 7.56 24.71
C ILE A 223 -17.25 7.73 23.59
N ALA A 224 -18.40 8.31 23.92
CA ALA A 224 -19.42 8.66 22.95
C ALA A 224 -18.85 9.66 21.92
N VAL A 225 -19.04 9.36 20.64
CA VAL A 225 -18.57 10.23 19.55
C VAL A 225 -19.50 11.44 19.47
N PRO A 226 -18.99 12.67 19.60
CA PRO A 226 -19.80 13.87 19.43
C PRO A 226 -20.42 13.94 18.03
N GLN A 227 -21.52 14.69 17.91
CA GLN A 227 -22.04 15.06 16.60
C GLN A 227 -20.96 15.83 15.82
N ASP A 228 -20.91 15.64 14.50
CA ASP A 228 -19.98 16.29 13.57
C ASP A 228 -18.49 15.94 13.79
N VAL A 229 -18.20 14.78 14.39
CA VAL A 229 -16.84 14.22 14.51
C VAL A 229 -16.72 12.95 13.68
N PHE A 230 -15.74 12.94 12.77
CA PHE A 230 -15.34 11.71 12.07
C PHE A 230 -14.34 10.95 12.95
N LEU A 231 -14.72 9.74 13.39
CA LEU A 231 -13.86 8.84 14.14
C LEU A 231 -13.33 7.74 13.22
N ASN A 232 -12.04 7.44 13.32
CA ASN A 232 -11.43 6.32 12.64
C ASN A 232 -10.31 5.72 13.51
N THR A 233 -9.94 4.47 13.26
CA THR A 233 -8.87 3.76 13.98
C THR A 233 -7.48 4.02 13.40
N TRP A 234 -7.44 4.66 12.23
CA TRP A 234 -6.25 5.15 11.55
C TRP A 234 -6.51 6.56 10.96
N SER A 235 -5.68 7.01 10.03
CA SER A 235 -5.74 8.38 9.48
C SER A 235 -7.14 8.74 8.97
N VAL A 236 -7.76 9.77 9.56
CA VAL A 236 -9.04 10.32 9.08
C VAL A 236 -8.85 10.98 7.71
N GLU A 237 -7.78 11.75 7.54
CA GLU A 237 -7.45 12.38 6.26
C GLU A 237 -7.19 11.35 5.16
N GLY A 238 -6.47 10.27 5.48
CA GLY A 238 -6.21 9.17 4.53
C GLY A 238 -7.51 8.49 4.08
N LEU A 239 -8.36 8.09 5.03
CA LEU A 239 -9.66 7.47 4.71
C LEU A 239 -10.57 8.42 3.93
N TYR A 240 -10.56 9.72 4.24
CA TYR A 240 -11.36 10.71 3.51
C TYR A 240 -10.87 10.87 2.06
N GLU A 241 -9.56 10.96 1.85
CA GLU A 241 -8.94 11.07 0.53
C GLU A 241 -9.24 9.84 -0.34
N GLU A 242 -9.01 8.65 0.20
CA GLU A 242 -9.22 7.38 -0.49
C GLU A 242 -10.70 7.08 -0.69
N GLY A 243 -11.51 7.30 0.35
CA GLY A 243 -12.94 7.00 0.37
C GLY A 243 -13.75 7.89 -0.57
N THR A 244 -13.37 9.17 -0.74
CA THR A 244 -14.00 10.12 -1.67
C THR A 244 -13.35 10.14 -3.07
N SER A 245 -12.52 9.14 -3.35
CA SER A 245 -11.98 8.89 -4.68
C SER A 245 -12.78 7.80 -5.40
N PRO A 246 -12.65 7.69 -6.74
CA PRO A 246 -13.28 6.62 -7.50
C PRO A 246 -13.03 5.25 -6.87
N ALA A 247 -14.05 4.38 -6.83
CA ALA A 247 -13.82 2.97 -6.48
C ALA A 247 -12.87 2.34 -7.50
N GLU A 248 -11.87 1.58 -7.06
CA GLU A 248 -10.88 0.92 -7.92
C GLU A 248 -10.82 -0.58 -7.68
N LEU A 249 -10.82 -1.36 -8.76
CA LEU A 249 -10.83 -2.80 -8.72
C LEU A 249 -9.87 -3.34 -9.78
N GLY A 250 -8.94 -4.22 -9.36
CA GLY A 250 -8.33 -5.20 -10.25
C GLY A 250 -9.43 -5.99 -10.94
N TRP A 251 -9.40 -6.06 -12.27
CA TRP A 251 -10.48 -6.60 -13.07
C TRP A 251 -10.07 -7.91 -13.73
N GLY A 252 -10.65 -9.02 -13.27
CA GLY A 252 -10.25 -10.35 -13.69
C GLY A 252 -10.74 -10.72 -15.08
N THR A 253 -9.99 -11.58 -15.78
CA THR A 253 -10.37 -12.05 -17.14
C THR A 253 -11.63 -12.91 -17.15
N HIS A 254 -12.11 -13.34 -15.98
CA HIS A 254 -13.33 -14.12 -15.83
C HIS A 254 -14.60 -13.26 -15.80
N GLU A 255 -14.46 -11.95 -15.56
CA GLU A 255 -15.59 -11.02 -15.49
C GLU A 255 -16.19 -10.80 -16.88
N ARG A 256 -17.50 -10.98 -17.00
CA ARG A 256 -18.19 -10.95 -18.31
C ARG A 256 -18.93 -9.65 -18.59
N THR A 257 -19.10 -8.81 -17.57
CA THR A 257 -19.95 -7.63 -17.64
C THR A 257 -19.33 -6.54 -16.80
N LEU A 258 -19.02 -5.43 -17.43
CA LEU A 258 -18.61 -4.22 -16.72
C LEU A 258 -19.80 -3.62 -15.98
N PRO A 259 -19.59 -3.08 -14.77
CA PRO A 259 -20.57 -2.21 -14.14
C PRO A 259 -20.94 -1.03 -15.06
N ILE A 260 -22.18 -0.55 -14.97
CA ILE A 260 -22.73 0.46 -15.90
C ILE A 260 -21.98 1.80 -15.89
N ASP A 261 -21.37 2.14 -14.76
CA ASP A 261 -20.58 3.34 -14.53
C ASP A 261 -19.09 3.03 -14.36
N ALA A 262 -18.63 1.88 -14.86
CA ALA A 262 -17.21 1.57 -14.94
C ALA A 262 -16.51 2.42 -16.00
N CYS A 263 -15.26 2.75 -15.71
CA CYS A 263 -14.33 3.42 -16.60
C CYS A 263 -13.07 2.56 -16.73
N GLU A 264 -12.50 2.53 -17.93
CA GLU A 264 -11.32 1.72 -18.25
C GLU A 264 -10.11 2.58 -18.57
N HIS A 265 -8.93 2.12 -18.17
CA HIS A 265 -7.66 2.78 -18.50
C HIS A 265 -7.20 2.42 -19.92
N GLN A 266 -6.81 3.44 -20.70
CA GLN A 266 -6.38 3.27 -22.10
C GLN A 266 -4.89 2.91 -22.25
N ASN A 267 -4.08 3.12 -21.21
CA ASN A 267 -2.63 2.94 -21.19
C ASN A 267 -2.18 2.09 -20.00
N GLY A 268 -0.96 1.54 -20.04
CA GLY A 268 -0.39 0.73 -18.95
C GLY A 268 -0.80 -0.74 -19.01
N ALA A 269 -0.83 -1.42 -17.86
CA ALA A 269 -1.15 -2.85 -17.75
C ALA A 269 -2.64 -3.19 -17.97
N LYS A 270 -3.53 -2.20 -17.90
CA LYS A 270 -4.99 -2.33 -18.10
C LYS A 270 -5.59 -3.46 -17.25
N ASN A 271 -5.10 -3.56 -16.02
CA ASN A 271 -5.46 -4.59 -15.06
C ASN A 271 -6.52 -4.13 -14.05
N GLN A 272 -6.94 -2.87 -14.09
CA GLN A 272 -7.98 -2.32 -13.25
C GLN A 272 -9.05 -1.58 -14.05
N ILE A 273 -10.23 -1.51 -13.45
CA ILE A 273 -11.27 -0.53 -13.77
C ILE A 273 -11.45 0.41 -12.58
N CYS A 274 -12.05 1.57 -12.83
CA CYS A 274 -12.58 2.42 -11.76
C CYS A 274 -14.07 2.71 -11.98
N MET A 275 -14.75 3.18 -10.94
CA MET A 275 -16.16 3.53 -10.96
C MET A 275 -16.34 5.04 -10.87
N LYS A 276 -17.35 5.62 -11.54
CA LYS A 276 -17.63 7.07 -11.44
C LYS A 276 -18.01 7.51 -10.02
N ARG A 277 -18.56 6.60 -9.23
CA ARG A 277 -18.96 6.83 -7.83
C ARG A 277 -17.78 6.66 -6.86
N PHE A 278 -17.92 7.19 -5.65
CA PHE A 278 -16.91 7.08 -4.61
C PHE A 278 -16.76 5.66 -4.07
N GLY A 279 -15.54 5.32 -3.62
CA GLY A 279 -15.25 4.02 -3.03
C GLY A 279 -16.08 3.74 -1.77
N ILE A 280 -16.29 4.77 -0.95
CA ILE A 280 -17.10 4.69 0.27
C ILE A 280 -18.60 4.44 -0.01
N ASP A 281 -19.08 4.83 -1.21
CA ASP A 281 -20.46 4.61 -1.67
C ASP A 281 -20.64 3.32 -2.47
N THR A 282 -19.57 2.52 -2.62
CA THR A 282 -19.56 1.29 -3.42
C THR A 282 -19.47 0.08 -2.51
N TRP A 283 -20.53 -0.73 -2.45
CA TRP A 283 -20.63 -1.86 -1.54
C TRP A 283 -20.54 -3.21 -2.25
N VAL A 284 -19.81 -4.14 -1.63
CA VAL A 284 -19.63 -5.52 -2.10
C VAL A 284 -19.89 -6.51 -0.97
N LYS A 285 -20.38 -7.69 -1.33
CA LYS A 285 -20.49 -8.81 -0.38
C LYS A 285 -19.15 -9.52 -0.26
N SER A 286 -18.71 -9.74 0.97
CA SER A 286 -17.46 -10.41 1.27
C SER A 286 -17.59 -11.25 2.54
N ARG A 287 -16.51 -11.89 2.95
CA ARG A 287 -16.48 -12.73 4.14
C ARG A 287 -15.11 -12.67 4.81
N VAL A 288 -15.12 -12.48 6.12
CA VAL A 288 -13.98 -12.73 7.01
C VAL A 288 -14.19 -14.05 7.73
N ALA A 289 -13.17 -14.57 8.42
CA ALA A 289 -13.25 -15.85 9.12
C ALA A 289 -14.44 -15.94 10.10
N SER A 290 -14.79 -14.82 10.75
CA SER A 290 -15.83 -14.78 11.79
C SER A 290 -17.26 -14.58 11.27
N ARG A 291 -17.47 -13.98 10.09
CA ARG A 291 -18.81 -13.63 9.56
C ARG A 291 -18.78 -13.20 8.09
N GLU A 292 -19.94 -13.18 7.46
CA GLU A 292 -20.17 -12.44 6.22
C GLU A 292 -20.20 -10.93 6.49
N ILE A 293 -19.76 -10.12 5.52
CA ILE A 293 -19.72 -8.66 5.62
C ILE A 293 -20.21 -8.03 4.31
N GLU A 294 -20.76 -6.82 4.42
CA GLU A 294 -20.84 -5.87 3.30
C GLU A 294 -19.74 -4.84 3.50
N GLY A 295 -18.78 -4.82 2.59
CA GLY A 295 -17.59 -3.97 2.65
C GLY A 295 -17.60 -2.93 1.54
N MET A 296 -16.98 -1.79 1.80
CA MET A 296 -16.79 -0.71 0.84
C MET A 296 -15.60 -1.02 -0.08
N VAL A 297 -15.69 -0.58 -1.33
CA VAL A 297 -14.63 -0.71 -2.35
C VAL A 297 -13.81 0.57 -2.37
N VAL A 298 -13.15 0.86 -1.24
CA VAL A 298 -12.18 1.95 -1.14
C VAL A 298 -10.96 1.57 -1.99
N ARG A 299 -10.45 2.52 -2.78
CA ARG A 299 -9.29 2.28 -3.65
C ARG A 299 -8.05 1.97 -2.81
N HIS A 300 -7.20 1.07 -3.30
CA HIS A 300 -6.01 0.62 -2.59
C HIS A 300 -4.96 0.12 -3.58
N GLY A 301 -3.68 0.40 -3.34
CA GLY A 301 -2.58 0.06 -4.24
C GLY A 301 -2.40 -1.45 -4.48
N GLU A 302 -2.77 -2.29 -3.51
CA GLU A 302 -2.69 -3.75 -3.69
C GLU A 302 -3.71 -4.28 -4.70
N ALA A 303 -4.85 -3.60 -4.89
CA ALA A 303 -5.81 -3.97 -5.92
C ALA A 303 -5.16 -3.89 -7.31
N PHE A 304 -4.28 -2.91 -7.51
CA PHE A 304 -3.49 -2.76 -8.72
C PHE A 304 -2.35 -3.78 -8.74
N THR A 305 -1.51 -3.77 -7.72
CA THR A 305 -0.23 -4.52 -7.75
C THR A 305 -0.43 -6.04 -7.69
N ILE A 306 -1.38 -6.55 -6.91
CA ILE A 306 -1.68 -7.99 -6.86
C ILE A 306 -2.32 -8.45 -8.17
N SER A 307 -3.28 -7.68 -8.71
CA SER A 307 -3.93 -8.03 -9.98
C SER A 307 -2.92 -8.07 -11.13
N ASP A 308 -2.02 -7.08 -11.21
CA ASP A 308 -0.94 -7.07 -12.21
C ASP A 308 0.05 -8.22 -11.99
N ALA A 309 0.52 -8.42 -10.75
CA ALA A 309 1.52 -9.43 -10.41
C ALA A 309 1.03 -10.87 -10.62
N LEU A 310 -0.29 -11.11 -10.49
CA LEU A 310 -0.90 -12.41 -10.75
C LEU A 310 -1.40 -12.58 -12.19
N THR A 311 -1.21 -11.60 -13.06
CA THR A 311 -1.59 -11.74 -14.47
C THR A 311 -0.66 -12.73 -15.18
N VAL A 312 -1.24 -13.64 -15.96
CA VAL A 312 -0.52 -14.49 -16.92
C VAL A 312 -0.77 -13.97 -18.32
N TRP A 313 0.33 -13.73 -19.05
CA TRP A 313 0.32 -13.15 -20.38
C TRP A 313 0.69 -14.20 -21.43
N GLU A 314 0.03 -14.14 -22.58
CA GLU A 314 0.43 -14.80 -23.81
C GLU A 314 0.62 -13.72 -24.88
N GLY A 315 1.88 -13.34 -25.13
CA GLY A 315 2.18 -12.14 -25.90
C GLY A 315 1.66 -10.88 -25.19
N ASP A 316 0.79 -10.12 -25.85
CA ASP A 316 0.13 -8.92 -25.34
C ASP A 316 -1.26 -9.18 -24.73
N ARG A 317 -1.71 -10.44 -24.75
CA ARG A 317 -3.03 -10.85 -24.23
C ARG A 317 -2.91 -11.41 -22.82
N ALA A 318 -3.62 -10.82 -21.87
CA ALA A 318 -3.81 -11.40 -20.54
C ALA A 318 -4.75 -12.62 -20.65
N ILE A 319 -4.23 -13.83 -20.50
CA ILE A 319 -5.04 -15.07 -20.54
C ILE A 319 -5.64 -15.40 -19.18
N TYR A 320 -5.03 -14.89 -18.10
CA TYR A 320 -5.54 -15.02 -16.74
C TYR A 320 -5.21 -13.78 -15.93
N ARG A 321 -6.19 -13.33 -15.14
CA ARG A 321 -6.04 -12.30 -14.12
C ARG A 321 -7.14 -12.47 -13.09
N PRO A 322 -6.87 -12.38 -11.78
CA PRO A 322 -7.92 -12.32 -10.78
C PRO A 322 -8.50 -10.91 -10.65
N THR A 323 -9.78 -10.84 -10.32
CA THR A 323 -10.39 -9.63 -9.76
C THR A 323 -9.81 -9.42 -8.37
N VAL A 324 -9.35 -8.21 -8.07
CA VAL A 324 -8.75 -7.88 -6.75
C VAL A 324 -9.28 -6.53 -6.30
N HIS A 325 -9.86 -6.45 -5.11
CA HIS A 325 -10.25 -5.16 -4.53
C HIS A 325 -10.40 -5.25 -3.03
N TYR A 326 -10.47 -4.07 -2.41
CA TYR A 326 -10.77 -3.96 -0.99
C TYR A 326 -12.26 -4.23 -0.75
N ALA A 327 -12.57 -4.87 0.37
CA ALA A 327 -13.92 -5.05 0.89
C ALA A 327 -13.89 -4.67 2.38
N TYR A 328 -13.92 -3.37 2.63
CA TYR A 328 -13.63 -2.80 3.95
C TYR A 328 -14.89 -2.44 4.72
N ARG A 329 -15.01 -2.97 5.93
CA ARG A 329 -16.01 -2.54 6.91
C ARG A 329 -15.29 -1.88 8.10
N PRO A 330 -15.17 -0.54 8.16
CA PRO A 330 -14.59 0.14 9.31
C PRO A 330 -15.49 -0.02 10.55
N SER A 331 -14.92 0.34 11.70
CA SER A 331 -15.52 0.25 13.04
C SER A 331 -16.74 1.14 13.22
#